data_AF-A0A959B5C8-F1
#
_entry.id   AF-A0A959B5C8-F1
#
_cell.length_a   1.000
_cell.length_b   1.000
_cell.length_c   1.000
_cell.angle_alpha   90.00
_cell.angle_beta   90.00
_cell.angle_gamma   90.00
#
_symmetry.space_group_name_H-M   'P 1'
#
loop_
_entity.id
_entity.type
_entity.pdbx_description
1 polymer ?
#
loop_
_entity_poly.entity_id
_entity_poly.type
_entity_poly.pdbx_seq_one_letter_code
_entity_poly.pdbx_strand_id
1 'polypeptide(L)'
;MKEKETLKQLQLIFLALAAGQILFCLVVVYLAQTGTLSPSNLGLPLSFLLPTILFAAAGTAYFLSNRLSMEGKQLPTLSEKVQHYRNASILRLALVEGANILIVSFAMLEANLSFLAFFAIGLLIFAYFRPGLDKLAQSYELNAQELGALRD
;
A
#
# COMPACT_ATOMS: atom_id res chain seq x y z
N MET A 1 12.38 23.09 -3.39
CA MET A 1 10.98 23.40 -2.98
C MET A 1 10.00 22.38 -3.57
N LYS A 2 10.06 22.14 -4.88
CA LYS A 2 9.18 21.21 -5.61
C LYS A 2 9.33 19.74 -5.15
N GLU A 3 10.53 19.35 -4.76
CA GLU A 3 10.87 17.99 -4.29
C GLU A 3 10.23 17.70 -2.92
N LYS A 4 10.30 18.68 -2.01
CA LYS A 4 9.64 18.59 -0.69
C LYS A 4 8.13 18.51 -0.82
N GLU A 5 7.57 19.34 -1.69
CA GLU A 5 6.15 19.29 -2.00
C GLU A 5 5.75 17.92 -2.55
N THR A 6 6.57 17.34 -3.43
CA THR A 6 6.36 15.99 -3.97
C THR A 6 6.30 14.93 -2.86
N LEU A 7 7.17 15.01 -1.85
CA LEU A 7 7.14 14.11 -0.69
C LEU A 7 5.90 14.33 0.19
N LYS A 8 5.47 15.58 0.39
CA LYS A 8 4.21 15.89 1.11
C LYS A 8 2.99 15.34 0.37
N GLN A 9 2.94 15.51 -0.95
CA GLN A 9 1.88 14.94 -1.79
C GLN A 9 1.88 13.41 -1.70
N LEU A 10 3.05 12.77 -1.68
CA LEU A 10 3.15 11.32 -1.51
C LEU A 10 2.62 10.84 -0.15
N GLN A 11 2.84 11.60 0.93
CA GLN A 11 2.23 11.31 2.23
C GLN A 11 0.72 11.46 2.22
N LEU A 12 0.18 12.47 1.52
CA LEU A 12 -1.25 12.64 1.36
C LEU A 12 -1.87 11.48 0.58
N ILE A 13 -1.22 11.03 -0.49
CA ILE A 13 -1.65 9.84 -1.25
C ILE A 13 -1.66 8.60 -0.34
N PHE A 14 -0.60 8.36 0.43
CA PHE A 14 -0.56 7.25 1.39
C PHE A 14 -1.75 7.29 2.37
N LEU A 15 -2.05 8.47 2.93
CA LEU A 15 -3.18 8.63 3.86
C LEU A 15 -4.53 8.41 3.15
N ALA A 16 -4.68 8.89 1.92
CA ALA A 16 -5.91 8.71 1.14
C ALA A 16 -6.18 7.23 0.82
N LEU A 17 -5.17 6.48 0.38
CA LEU A 17 -5.27 5.04 0.12
C LEU A 17 -5.52 4.25 1.41
N ALA A 18 -4.91 4.64 2.53
CA ALA A 18 -5.21 4.04 3.84
C ALA A 18 -6.65 4.31 4.28
N ALA A 19 -7.10 5.56 4.17
CA ALA A 19 -8.46 5.94 4.54
C ALA A 19 -9.51 5.23 3.66
N GLY A 20 -9.29 5.14 2.35
CA GLY A 20 -10.22 4.51 1.41
C GLY A 20 -10.53 3.06 1.76
N GLN A 21 -9.50 2.24 1.95
CA GLN A 21 -9.68 0.83 2.31
C GLN A 21 -10.27 0.63 3.72
N ILE A 22 -9.94 1.51 4.68
CA ILE A 22 -10.53 1.47 6.04
C ILE A 22 -12.01 1.82 5.98
N LEU A 23 -12.38 2.89 5.27
CA LEU A 23 -13.78 3.29 5.09
C LEU A 23 -14.59 2.19 4.41
N PHE A 24 -14.03 1.55 3.37
CA PHE A 24 -14.71 0.43 2.73
C PHE A 24 -14.95 -0.73 3.69
N CYS A 25 -13.95 -1.10 4.50
CA CYS A 25 -14.10 -2.11 5.55
C CYS A 25 -15.20 -1.73 6.56
N LEU A 26 -15.25 -0.48 7.03
CA LEU A 26 -16.29 0.00 7.93
C LEU A 26 -17.70 -0.11 7.33
N VAL A 27 -17.85 0.23 6.04
CA VAL A 27 -19.14 0.06 5.33
C VAL A 27 -19.54 -1.41 5.28
N VAL A 28 -18.62 -2.32 4.95
CA VAL A 28 -18.92 -3.77 4.93
C VAL A 28 -19.31 -4.30 6.30
N VAL A 29 -18.62 -3.88 7.37
CA VAL A 29 -18.97 -4.24 8.75
C VAL A 29 -20.36 -3.73 9.12
N TYR A 30 -20.69 -2.49 8.76
CA TYR A 30 -22.01 -1.91 9.01
C TYR A 30 -23.10 -2.72 8.29
N LEU A 31 -22.94 -3.01 6.99
CA LEU A 31 -23.91 -3.79 6.21
C LEU A 31 -24.09 -5.22 6.74
N ALA A 32 -23.03 -5.83 7.26
CA ALA A 32 -23.10 -7.15 7.89
C ALA A 32 -23.93 -7.09 9.19
N GLN A 33 -23.73 -6.07 10.02
CA GLN A 33 -24.45 -5.90 11.28
C GLN A 33 -25.94 -5.59 11.08
N THR A 34 -26.31 -4.92 10.00
CA THR A 34 -27.72 -4.67 9.65
C THR A 34 -28.41 -5.88 9.00
N GLY A 35 -27.71 -7.00 8.84
CA GLY A 35 -28.24 -8.20 8.18
C GLY A 35 -28.55 -8.00 6.70
N THR A 36 -27.95 -6.98 6.07
CA THR A 36 -28.19 -6.63 4.66
C THR A 36 -27.41 -7.54 3.70
N LEU A 37 -26.32 -8.15 4.18
CA LEU A 37 -25.50 -9.06 3.39
C LEU A 37 -26.07 -10.47 3.40
N SER A 38 -26.18 -11.07 2.22
CA SER A 38 -26.52 -12.48 2.02
C SER A 38 -25.33 -13.20 1.39
N PRO A 39 -24.95 -14.40 1.86
CA PRO A 39 -23.82 -15.13 1.32
C PRO A 39 -24.09 -15.56 -0.12
N SER A 40 -23.13 -15.27 -1.01
CA SER A 40 -23.20 -15.60 -2.43
C SER A 40 -22.85 -17.07 -2.72
N ASN A 41 -22.22 -17.79 -1.78
CA ASN A 41 -21.78 -19.17 -1.91
C ASN A 41 -20.95 -19.42 -3.18
N LEU A 42 -19.85 -18.69 -3.33
CA LEU A 42 -19.00 -18.74 -4.53
C LEU A 42 -18.35 -20.12 -4.78
N GLY A 43 -18.36 -21.01 -3.79
CA GLY A 43 -17.76 -22.35 -3.91
C GLY A 43 -16.23 -22.34 -3.97
N LEU A 44 -15.60 -21.20 -3.68
CA LEU A 44 -14.14 -21.03 -3.71
C LEU A 44 -13.53 -21.32 -2.33
N PRO A 45 -12.32 -21.91 -2.27
CA PRO A 45 -11.59 -22.13 -1.02
C PRO A 45 -10.95 -20.82 -0.51
N LEU A 46 -11.77 -19.83 -0.16
CA LEU A 46 -11.32 -18.47 0.17
C LEU A 46 -10.34 -18.41 1.34
N SER A 47 -10.45 -19.32 2.31
CA SER A 47 -9.49 -19.46 3.42
C SER A 47 -8.05 -19.71 2.96
N PHE A 48 -7.85 -20.28 1.78
CA PHE A 48 -6.53 -20.47 1.17
C PHE A 48 -6.22 -19.39 0.12
N LEU A 49 -7.23 -18.95 -0.63
CA LEU A 49 -7.05 -17.97 -1.70
C LEU A 49 -6.67 -16.57 -1.17
N LEU A 50 -7.38 -16.08 -0.15
CA LEU A 50 -7.16 -14.74 0.41
C LEU A 50 -5.75 -14.52 0.96
N PRO A 51 -5.19 -15.40 1.81
CA PRO A 51 -3.80 -15.25 2.24
C PRO A 51 -2.82 -15.37 1.07
N THR A 52 -3.10 -16.22 0.07
CA THR A 52 -2.25 -16.33 -1.13
C THR A 52 -2.20 -15.01 -1.90
N ILE A 53 -3.35 -14.37 -2.14
CA ILE A 53 -3.42 -13.05 -2.80
C ILE A 53 -2.65 -12.01 -1.98
N LEU A 54 -2.84 -11.99 -0.66
CA LEU A 54 -2.17 -11.04 0.21
C LEU A 54 -0.65 -11.18 0.18
N PHE A 55 -0.14 -12.40 0.36
CA PHE A 55 1.30 -12.66 0.37
C PHE A 55 1.93 -12.50 -1.02
N ALA A 56 1.21 -12.83 -2.09
CA ALA A 56 1.65 -12.56 -3.46
C ALA A 56 1.81 -11.04 -3.67
N ALA A 57 0.81 -10.24 -3.32
CA ALA A 57 0.87 -8.78 -3.44
C ALA A 57 2.01 -8.18 -2.59
N ALA A 58 2.17 -8.63 -1.35
CA ALA A 58 3.26 -8.21 -0.47
C ALA A 58 4.63 -8.57 -1.04
N GLY A 59 4.79 -9.80 -1.53
CA GLY A 59 6.02 -10.28 -2.16
C GLY A 59 6.38 -9.50 -3.42
N THR A 60 5.40 -9.22 -4.29
CA THR A 60 5.59 -8.39 -5.48
C THR A 60 5.96 -6.96 -5.11
N ALA A 61 5.28 -6.35 -4.13
CA ALA A 61 5.59 -5.00 -3.67
C ALA A 61 7.01 -4.91 -3.07
N TYR A 62 7.44 -5.94 -2.34
CA TYR A 62 8.81 -6.03 -1.81
C TYR A 62 9.86 -6.18 -2.92
N PHE A 63 9.65 -7.11 -3.85
CA PHE A 63 10.55 -7.32 -4.99
C PHE A 63 10.70 -6.04 -5.83
N LEU A 64 9.58 -5.37 -6.10
CA LEU A 64 9.55 -4.11 -6.82
C LEU A 64 10.29 -3.01 -6.06
N SER A 65 10.16 -2.96 -4.73
CA SER A 65 10.89 -2.00 -3.89
C SER A 65 12.40 -2.12 -4.06
N ASN A 66 12.91 -3.34 -4.08
CA ASN A 66 14.35 -3.59 -4.23
C ASN A 66 14.81 -3.24 -5.64
N ARG A 67 14.08 -3.71 -6.66
CA ARG A 67 14.41 -3.44 -8.07
C ARG A 67 14.42 -1.94 -8.39
N LEU A 68 13.33 -1.24 -8.08
CA LEU A 68 13.21 0.18 -8.39
C LEU A 68 14.18 1.04 -7.57
N SER A 69 14.58 0.59 -6.37
CA SER A 69 15.60 1.32 -5.62
C SER A 69 16.98 1.19 -6.28
N MET A 70 17.33 0.03 -6.84
CA MET A 70 18.59 -0.12 -7.60
C MET A 70 18.62 0.76 -8.85
N GLU A 71 17.52 0.82 -9.60
CA GLU A 71 17.37 1.71 -10.76
C GLU A 71 17.44 3.19 -10.33
N GLY A 72 16.78 3.53 -9.23
CA GLY A 72 16.72 4.88 -8.68
C GLY A 72 18.06 5.46 -8.20
N LYS A 73 18.98 4.61 -7.70
CA LYS A 73 20.32 5.02 -7.28
C LYS A 73 21.17 5.58 -8.43
N GLN A 74 20.91 5.12 -9.66
CA GLN A 74 21.68 5.51 -10.83
C GLN A 74 21.22 6.84 -11.44
N LEU A 75 20.13 7.44 -10.92
CA LEU A 75 19.59 8.69 -11.43
C LEU A 75 20.50 9.87 -11.06
N PRO A 76 20.83 10.76 -12.02
CA PRO A 76 21.85 11.78 -11.84
C PRO A 76 21.40 12.95 -10.96
N THR A 77 20.10 13.24 -10.89
CA THR A 77 19.60 14.40 -10.15
C THR A 77 18.67 14.03 -9.00
N LEU A 78 18.67 14.86 -7.93
CA LEU A 78 17.74 14.73 -6.81
C LEU A 78 16.28 14.75 -7.25
N SER A 79 15.94 15.61 -8.21
CA SER A 79 14.58 15.72 -8.74
C SER A 79 14.13 14.40 -9.37
N GLU A 80 14.96 13.78 -10.20
CA GLU A 80 14.65 12.48 -10.81
C GLU A 80 14.53 11.38 -9.76
N LYS A 81 15.44 11.33 -8.77
CA LYS A 81 15.35 10.37 -7.65
C LYS A 81 14.03 10.50 -6.88
N VAL A 82 13.62 11.72 -6.55
CA VAL A 82 12.37 11.98 -5.82
C VAL A 82 11.13 11.61 -6.64
N GLN A 83 11.09 11.95 -7.93
CA GLN A 83 9.99 11.56 -8.81
C GLN A 83 9.90 10.05 -8.99
N HIS A 84 11.05 9.39 -9.18
CA HIS A 84 11.14 7.94 -9.28
C HIS A 84 10.66 7.26 -8.00
N TYR A 85 11.11 7.74 -6.83
CA TYR A 85 10.66 7.24 -5.53
C TYR A 85 9.16 7.41 -5.33
N ARG A 86 8.58 8.55 -5.73
CA ARG A 86 7.14 8.78 -5.68
C ARG A 86 6.39 7.74 -6.50
N ASN A 87 6.77 7.55 -7.76
CA ASN A 87 6.11 6.59 -8.65
C ASN A 87 6.24 5.15 -8.13
N ALA A 88 7.45 4.76 -7.71
CA ALA A 88 7.71 3.46 -7.10
C ALA A 88 6.90 3.22 -5.82
N SER A 89 6.69 4.26 -5.01
CA SER A 89 5.89 4.18 -3.79
C SER A 89 4.41 4.01 -4.09
N ILE A 90 3.86 4.79 -5.01
CA ILE A 90 2.45 4.69 -5.41
C ILE A 90 2.15 3.30 -5.95
N LEU A 91 3.02 2.75 -6.81
CA LEU A 91 2.82 1.42 -7.38
C LEU A 91 2.81 0.32 -6.31
N ARG A 92 3.73 0.37 -5.33
CA ARG A 92 3.76 -0.60 -4.22
C ARG A 92 2.53 -0.49 -3.32
N LEU A 93 2.09 0.73 -3.01
CA LEU A 93 0.90 0.95 -2.20
C LEU A 93 -0.35 0.42 -2.91
N ALA A 94 -0.50 0.70 -4.20
CA ALA A 94 -1.63 0.23 -5.00
C ALA A 94 -1.72 -1.31 -5.08
N LEU A 95 -0.57 -2.02 -5.16
CA LEU A 95 -0.54 -3.48 -5.14
C LEU A 95 -1.12 -4.05 -3.84
N VAL A 96 -0.68 -3.54 -2.69
CA VAL A 96 -1.14 -4.02 -1.37
C VAL A 96 -2.58 -3.58 -1.10
N GLU A 97 -2.93 -2.34 -1.44
CA GLU A 97 -4.32 -1.84 -1.32
C GLU A 97 -5.28 -2.68 -2.17
N GLY A 98 -4.92 -3.01 -3.41
CA GLY A 98 -5.74 -3.85 -4.28
C GLY A 98 -6.04 -5.21 -3.67
N ALA A 99 -5.04 -5.86 -3.07
CA ALA A 99 -5.24 -7.09 -2.32
C ALA A 99 -6.18 -6.90 -1.12
N ASN A 100 -6.01 -5.82 -0.36
CA ASN A 100 -6.85 -5.51 0.79
C ASN A 100 -8.32 -5.25 0.39
N ILE A 101 -8.56 -4.48 -0.68
CA ILE A 101 -9.90 -4.23 -1.22
C ILE A 101 -10.55 -5.53 -1.71
N LEU A 102 -9.79 -6.44 -2.33
CA LEU A 102 -10.30 -7.76 -2.73
C LEU A 102 -10.71 -8.59 -1.52
N ILE A 103 -9.88 -8.62 -0.47
CA ILE A 103 -10.21 -9.34 0.77
C ILE A 103 -11.50 -8.83 1.40
N VAL A 104 -11.66 -7.51 1.52
CA VAL A 104 -12.88 -6.89 2.05
C VAL A 104 -14.08 -7.17 1.15
N SER A 105 -13.90 -7.16 -0.17
CA SER A 105 -14.94 -7.53 -1.14
C SER A 105 -15.40 -8.98 -0.97
N PHE A 106 -14.49 -9.93 -0.77
CA PHE A 106 -14.86 -11.33 -0.52
C PHE A 106 -15.53 -11.53 0.85
N ALA A 107 -15.10 -10.79 1.88
CA ALA A 107 -15.79 -10.76 3.17
C ALA A 107 -17.25 -10.30 3.03
N MET A 108 -17.49 -9.29 2.17
CA MET A 108 -18.82 -8.80 1.85
C MET A 108 -19.65 -9.83 1.07
N LEU A 109 -19.08 -10.41 -0.01
CA LEU A 109 -19.78 -11.34 -0.90
C LEU A 109 -20.20 -12.65 -0.19
N GLU A 110 -19.37 -13.17 0.70
CA GLU A 110 -19.68 -14.37 1.49
C GLU A 110 -20.38 -14.05 2.82
N ALA A 111 -20.66 -12.77 3.09
CA ALA A 111 -21.19 -12.31 4.38
C ALA A 111 -20.39 -12.87 5.58
N ASN A 112 -19.07 -13.03 5.41
CA ASN A 112 -18.19 -13.68 6.38
C ASN A 112 -17.10 -12.73 6.86
N LEU A 113 -17.34 -12.11 8.02
CA LEU A 113 -16.42 -11.14 8.62
C LEU A 113 -15.11 -11.76 9.13
N SER A 114 -14.99 -13.08 9.25
CA SER A 114 -13.72 -13.72 9.67
C SER A 114 -12.58 -13.44 8.69
N PHE A 115 -12.90 -13.22 7.41
CA PHE A 115 -11.91 -12.85 6.39
C PHE A 115 -11.27 -11.48 6.63
N LEU A 116 -11.89 -10.61 7.45
CA LEU A 116 -11.29 -9.32 7.83
C LEU A 116 -10.02 -9.46 8.68
N ALA A 117 -9.75 -10.65 9.25
CA ALA A 117 -8.46 -10.93 9.88
C ALA A 117 -7.30 -10.77 8.87
N PHE A 118 -7.48 -11.20 7.62
CA PHE A 118 -6.50 -11.01 6.56
C PHE A 118 -6.35 -9.53 6.16
N PHE A 119 -7.46 -8.78 6.18
CA PHE A 119 -7.42 -7.33 5.95
C PHE A 119 -6.62 -6.61 7.03
N ALA A 120 -6.75 -7.00 8.30
CA ALA A 120 -5.95 -6.44 9.39
C ALA A 120 -4.44 -6.69 9.18
N ILE A 121 -4.06 -7.90 8.80
CA ILE A 121 -2.66 -8.22 8.42
C ILE A 121 -2.22 -7.38 7.22
N GLY A 122 -3.08 -7.25 6.22
CA GLY A 122 -2.82 -6.46 5.03
C GLY A 122 -2.66 -4.95 5.30
N LEU A 123 -3.35 -4.41 6.30
CA LEU A 123 -3.13 -3.03 6.77
C LEU A 123 -1.75 -2.86 7.42
N LEU A 124 -1.29 -3.86 8.19
CA LEU A 124 0.06 -3.83 8.76
C LEU A 124 1.12 -3.86 7.64
N ILE A 125 0.93 -4.70 6.62
CA ILE A 125 1.80 -4.74 5.44
C ILE A 125 1.76 -3.40 4.69
N PHE A 126 0.59 -2.82 4.48
CA PHE A 126 0.44 -1.52 3.84
C PHE A 126 1.19 -0.42 4.62
N ALA A 127 1.06 -0.41 5.95
CA ALA A 127 1.78 0.51 6.83
C ALA A 127 3.30 0.30 6.80
N TYR A 128 3.77 -0.94 6.65
CA TYR A 128 5.19 -1.24 6.45
C TYR A 128 5.75 -0.55 5.19
N PHE A 129 4.97 -0.44 4.12
CA PHE A 129 5.35 0.27 2.89
C PHE A 129 5.20 1.80 2.96
N ARG A 130 4.84 2.38 4.10
CA ARG A 130 4.70 3.84 4.28
C ARG A 130 5.91 4.60 3.70
N PRO A 131 5.71 5.53 2.77
CA PRO A 131 6.80 6.34 2.21
C PRO A 131 7.30 7.36 3.24
N GLY A 132 8.58 7.71 3.16
CA GLY A 132 9.20 8.65 4.08
C GLY A 132 10.58 9.11 3.61
N LEU A 133 11.01 10.27 4.13
CA LEU A 133 12.30 10.86 3.79
C LEU A 133 13.47 9.92 4.14
N ASP A 134 13.42 9.27 5.31
CA ASP A 134 14.48 8.37 5.74
C ASP A 134 14.59 7.13 4.84
N LYS A 135 13.45 6.59 4.39
CA LYS A 135 13.43 5.47 3.44
C LYS A 135 13.97 5.88 2.07
N LEU A 136 13.63 7.06 1.58
CA LEU A 136 14.21 7.61 0.36
C LEU A 136 15.73 7.76 0.51
N ALA A 137 16.18 8.40 1.59
CA ALA A 137 17.60 8.63 1.85
C ALA A 137 18.40 7.34 1.87
N GLN A 138 17.87 6.30 2.53
CA GLN A 138 18.50 4.99 2.62
C GLN A 138 18.45 4.23 1.29
N SER A 139 17.30 4.16 0.62
CA SER A 139 17.13 3.28 -0.54
C SER A 139 17.68 3.88 -1.83
N TYR A 140 17.81 5.21 -1.92
CA TYR A 140 18.37 5.93 -3.08
C TYR A 140 19.78 6.48 -2.80
N GLU A 141 20.35 6.17 -1.63
CA GLU A 141 21.70 6.59 -1.21
C GLU A 141 21.93 8.10 -1.40
N LEU A 142 21.02 8.91 -0.85
CA LEU A 142 21.13 10.36 -0.96
C LEU A 142 22.39 10.85 -0.24
N ASN A 143 23.15 11.72 -0.91
CA ASN A 143 24.32 12.34 -0.31
C ASN A 143 23.92 13.45 0.69
N ALA A 144 24.89 13.97 1.45
CA ALA A 144 24.63 14.97 2.49
C ALA A 144 24.02 16.27 1.95
N GLN A 145 24.39 16.69 0.73
CA GLN A 145 23.84 17.90 0.09
C GLN A 145 22.38 17.69 -0.31
N GLU A 146 22.08 16.54 -0.94
CA GLU A 146 20.72 16.15 -1.32
C GLU A 146 19.80 16.03 -0.09
N LEU A 147 20.30 15.43 1.00
CA LEU A 147 19.55 15.29 2.24
C LEU A 147 19.29 16.64 2.91
N GLY A 148 20.28 17.53 2.95
CA GLY A 148 20.14 18.90 3.45
C GLY A 148 19.04 19.66 2.69
N ALA A 149 19.08 19.60 1.36
CA ALA A 149 18.08 20.24 0.49
C ALA A 149 16.64 19.75 0.74
N LEU A 150 16.45 18.54 1.29
CA LEU A 150 15.13 18.00 1.66
C LEU A 150 14.72 18.32 3.10
N ARG A 151 15.66 18.62 4.00
CA ARG A 151 15.40 18.94 5.42
C ARG A 151 15.16 20.43 5.68
N ASP A 152 15.83 21.33 4.95
CA ASP A 152 15.80 22.80 5.15
C ASP A 152 14.61 23.53 4.51
#